data_AF-A0A9N8PDZ0-F1
#
_entry.id   AF-A0A9N8PDZ0-F1
#
_cell.length_a   1.000
_cell.length_b   1.000
_cell.length_c   1.000
_cell.angle_alpha   90.00
_cell.angle_beta   90.00
_cell.angle_gamma   90.00
#
_symmetry.space_group_name_H-M   'P 1'
#
loop_
_entity.id
_entity.type
_entity.pdbx_description
1 polymer ?
#
loop_
_entity_poly.entity_id
_entity_poly.type
_entity_poly.pdbx_seq_one_letter_code
_entity_poly.pdbx_strand_id
1 'polypeptide(L)'
;MLRIASACVALQKIKVDGACDIPCEESDLRLDMRIATAAGLSELPKSIRSLELSWSSPGSYEIPEVRSLNESTEQDLLCIALHKVSLQLQDLVIFDMAVFPELFCPDGLPGSAEVYWPNLETLDLDQIDDVSPSGALSRYGDGSSSEEVLIKHYIDDLYTSLGYATQRMPRLKNAKVELRSIDHELKVLFRNGQWILRVRVNKHYTPSSRFLEAWRVPGGCLQPCKGRGWQQASYTTWPPQ
;
A
#
# COMPACT_ATOMS: atom_id res chain seq x y z
N MET A 1 5.72 -20.71 -9.92
CA MET A 1 4.26 -20.88 -9.88
C MET A 1 3.54 -19.94 -10.86
N LEU A 2 3.89 -18.65 -10.90
CA LEU A 2 3.27 -17.66 -11.81
C LEU A 2 3.41 -17.98 -13.31
N ARG A 3 4.47 -18.67 -13.74
CA ARG A 3 4.65 -19.15 -15.13
C ARG A 3 3.57 -20.12 -15.63
N ILE A 4 2.93 -20.87 -14.74
CA ILE A 4 1.82 -21.76 -15.13
C ILE A 4 0.55 -20.92 -15.28
N ALA A 5 0.36 -19.95 -14.39
CA ALA A 5 -0.74 -19.00 -14.45
C ALA A 5 -0.70 -18.13 -15.71
N SER A 6 0.48 -17.70 -16.16
CA SER A 6 0.65 -16.89 -17.38
C SER A 6 0.21 -17.60 -18.67
N ALA A 7 0.26 -18.94 -18.71
CA ALA A 7 -0.20 -19.72 -19.86
C ALA A 7 -1.74 -19.87 -19.92
N CYS A 8 -2.47 -19.57 -18.84
CA CYS A 8 -3.92 -19.77 -18.77
C CYS A 8 -4.69 -18.47 -19.05
N VAL A 9 -5.01 -18.22 -20.33
CA VAL A 9 -5.69 -16.99 -20.77
C VAL A 9 -7.12 -16.79 -20.23
N ALA A 10 -7.70 -17.84 -19.62
CA ALA A 10 -9.01 -17.78 -18.97
C ALA A 10 -8.93 -17.52 -17.46
N LEU A 11 -7.72 -17.47 -16.89
CA LEU A 11 -7.52 -17.30 -15.45
C LEU A 11 -8.01 -15.93 -15.01
N GLN A 12 -8.91 -15.89 -14.03
CA GLN A 12 -9.50 -14.64 -13.52
C GLN A 12 -9.06 -14.32 -12.10
N LYS A 13 -8.68 -15.32 -11.32
CA LYS A 13 -8.30 -15.18 -9.92
C LYS A 13 -7.02 -15.92 -9.66
N ILE A 14 -6.14 -15.32 -8.88
CA ILE A 14 -4.90 -15.97 -8.46
C ILE A 14 -4.59 -15.58 -7.03
N LYS A 15 -4.12 -16.56 -6.27
CA LYS A 15 -3.48 -16.38 -4.98
C LYS A 15 -2.02 -16.74 -5.12
N VAL A 16 -1.16 -15.89 -4.59
CA VAL A 16 0.30 -16.04 -4.62
C VAL A 16 0.79 -15.99 -3.19
N ASP A 17 1.39 -17.08 -2.73
CA ASP A 17 2.11 -17.11 -1.46
C ASP A 17 3.59 -16.83 -1.79
N GLY A 18 4.06 -15.67 -1.34
CA GLY A 18 5.33 -15.08 -1.72
C GLY A 18 6.50 -15.63 -0.92
N ALA A 19 6.48 -15.51 0.41
CA ALA A 19 7.61 -15.90 1.25
C ALA A 19 7.19 -16.62 2.55
N CYS A 20 6.02 -17.27 2.53
CA CYS A 20 5.43 -17.92 3.71
C CYS A 20 6.34 -18.95 4.38
N ASP A 21 7.23 -19.57 3.62
CA ASP A 21 8.13 -20.62 4.09
C ASP A 21 9.61 -20.18 4.18
N ILE A 22 9.93 -18.90 3.92
CA ILE A 22 11.31 -18.40 3.94
C ILE A 22 11.59 -17.70 5.28
N PRO A 23 12.54 -18.18 6.11
CA PRO A 23 12.90 -17.56 7.38
C PRO A 23 13.35 -16.09 7.23
N CYS A 24 13.20 -15.29 8.29
CA CYS A 24 13.60 -13.87 8.33
C CYS A 24 15.08 -13.66 8.03
N GLU A 25 15.89 -14.58 8.54
CA GLU A 25 17.35 -14.52 8.52
C GLU A 25 17.91 -14.71 7.11
N GLU A 26 17.09 -15.23 6.19
CA GLU A 26 17.44 -15.45 4.79
C GLU A 26 17.04 -14.24 3.93
N SER A 27 17.54 -13.04 4.28
CA SER A 27 17.21 -11.78 3.60
C SER A 27 17.42 -11.83 2.09
N ASP A 28 18.49 -12.48 1.64
CA ASP A 28 18.84 -12.60 0.22
C ASP A 28 17.81 -13.47 -0.52
N LEU A 29 17.38 -14.58 0.07
CA LEU A 29 16.37 -15.46 -0.52
C LEU A 29 14.99 -14.81 -0.53
N ARG A 30 14.64 -14.03 0.50
CA ARG A 30 13.42 -13.23 0.53
C ARG A 30 13.45 -12.14 -0.55
N LEU A 31 14.60 -11.49 -0.76
CA LEU A 31 14.78 -10.50 -1.83
C LEU A 31 14.68 -11.14 -3.21
N ASP A 32 15.37 -12.26 -3.45
CA ASP A 32 15.28 -13.02 -4.70
C ASP A 32 13.84 -13.45 -5.01
N MET A 33 13.11 -13.90 -3.98
CA MET A 33 11.70 -14.24 -4.12
C MET A 33 10.82 -13.02 -4.43
N ARG A 34 11.12 -11.86 -3.85
CA ARG A 34 10.45 -10.58 -4.14
C ARG A 34 10.64 -10.19 -5.61
N ILE A 35 11.87 -10.29 -6.11
CA ILE A 35 12.23 -10.02 -7.51
C ILE A 35 11.57 -11.04 -8.45
N ALA A 36 11.64 -12.34 -8.13
CA ALA A 36 11.04 -13.39 -8.94
C ALA A 36 9.50 -13.25 -9.02
N THR A 37 8.86 -12.86 -7.92
CA THR A 37 7.42 -12.57 -7.87
C THR A 37 7.07 -11.37 -8.74
N ALA A 38 7.85 -10.29 -8.67
CA ALA A 38 7.66 -9.11 -9.52
C ALA A 38 7.74 -9.44 -11.02
N ALA A 39 8.72 -10.26 -11.42
CA ALA A 39 8.87 -10.74 -12.79
C ALA A 39 7.65 -11.58 -13.21
N GLY A 40 7.19 -12.50 -12.36
CA GLY A 40 6.03 -13.36 -12.65
C GLY A 40 4.70 -12.59 -12.74
N LEU A 41 4.50 -11.54 -11.93
CA LEU A 41 3.30 -10.70 -12.01
C LEU A 41 3.18 -9.99 -13.36
N SER A 42 4.31 -9.56 -13.92
CA SER A 42 4.36 -8.89 -15.23
C SER A 42 3.94 -9.80 -16.39
N GLU A 43 3.94 -11.12 -16.19
CA GLU A 43 3.52 -12.12 -17.18
C GLU A 43 2.05 -12.55 -17.04
N LEU A 44 1.31 -12.04 -16.04
CA LEU A 44 -0.07 -12.45 -15.81
C LEU A 44 -1.00 -12.07 -16.98
N PRO A 45 -2.01 -12.92 -17.30
CA PRO A 45 -2.89 -12.64 -18.42
C PRO A 45 -3.83 -11.47 -18.11
N LYS A 46 -4.25 -10.76 -19.17
CA LYS A 46 -5.17 -9.61 -19.08
C LYS A 46 -6.57 -9.97 -18.55
N SER A 47 -6.88 -11.25 -18.43
CA SER A 47 -8.12 -11.79 -17.87
C SER A 47 -8.19 -11.73 -16.35
N ILE A 48 -7.06 -11.57 -15.64
CA ILE A 48 -7.03 -11.52 -14.17
C ILE A 48 -7.84 -10.32 -13.68
N ARG A 49 -8.72 -10.59 -12.72
CA ARG A 49 -9.56 -9.62 -12.01
C ARG A 49 -9.33 -9.63 -10.50
N SER A 50 -8.81 -10.72 -9.94
CA SER A 50 -8.55 -10.79 -8.50
C SER A 50 -7.15 -11.35 -8.25
N LEU A 51 -6.39 -10.62 -7.43
CA LEU A 51 -5.06 -11.02 -6.96
C LEU A 51 -5.03 -10.95 -5.44
N GLU A 52 -4.67 -12.07 -4.82
CA GLU A 52 -4.31 -12.15 -3.41
C GLU A 52 -2.81 -12.46 -3.31
N LEU A 53 -2.06 -11.63 -2.62
CA LEU A 53 -0.64 -11.82 -2.38
C LEU A 53 -0.38 -11.88 -0.87
N SER A 54 0.13 -13.01 -0.40
CA SER A 54 0.47 -13.21 1.01
C SER A 54 1.97 -13.40 1.14
N TRP A 55 2.64 -12.55 1.92
CA TRP A 55 4.10 -12.64 2.05
C TRP A 55 4.55 -13.41 3.30
N SER A 56 3.80 -13.30 4.40
CA SER A 56 4.16 -13.77 5.74
C SER A 56 5.48 -13.14 6.22
N SER A 57 5.38 -12.05 6.97
CA SER A 57 6.51 -11.41 7.62
C SER A 57 6.53 -11.84 9.09
N PRO A 58 7.60 -12.46 9.59
CA PRO A 58 7.68 -12.78 11.01
C PRO A 58 7.69 -11.49 11.84
N GLY A 59 6.89 -11.47 12.91
CA GLY A 59 6.48 -10.27 13.64
C GLY A 59 7.52 -9.59 14.52
N SER A 60 8.81 -9.63 14.16
CA SER A 60 9.83 -8.76 14.75
C SER A 60 11.14 -8.90 14.01
N TYR A 61 11.65 -7.81 13.43
CA TYR A 61 13.04 -7.69 13.02
C TYR A 61 13.75 -6.76 14.00
N GLU A 62 15.00 -7.08 14.34
CA GLU A 62 15.87 -6.11 15.00
C GLU A 62 16.28 -5.06 13.95
N ILE A 63 15.75 -3.84 14.08
CA ILE A 63 16.14 -2.75 13.20
C ILE A 63 17.54 -2.30 13.61
N PRO A 64 18.51 -2.20 12.68
CA PRO A 64 19.84 -1.68 12.98
C PRO A 64 19.77 -0.27 13.60
N GLU A 65 20.57 -0.01 14.65
CA GLU A 65 20.61 1.29 15.35
C GLU A 65 21.04 2.45 14.45
N VAL A 66 21.83 2.16 13.41
CA VAL A 66 22.27 3.13 12.42
C VAL A 66 21.76 2.69 11.05
N ARG A 67 20.87 3.50 10.47
CA ARG A 67 20.36 3.31 9.11
C ARG A 67 21.20 4.17 8.17
N SER A 68 21.99 3.52 7.32
CA SER A 68 22.90 4.22 6.40
C SER A 68 22.11 5.11 5.44
N LEU A 69 22.65 6.30 5.15
CA LEU A 69 22.15 7.16 4.07
C LEU A 69 22.25 6.37 2.75
N ASN A 70 21.12 6.14 2.08
CA ASN A 70 21.01 5.54 0.73
C ASN A 70 21.01 4.01 0.57
N GLU A 71 20.62 3.20 1.56
CA GLU A 71 20.59 1.73 1.32
C GLU A 71 19.54 1.25 0.30
N SER A 72 18.56 2.07 -0.12
CA SER A 72 17.83 1.85 -1.37
C SER A 72 16.96 3.06 -1.76
N THR A 73 17.53 3.95 -2.57
CA THR A 73 16.74 4.91 -3.37
C THR A 73 16.12 4.26 -4.60
N GLU A 74 16.39 2.98 -4.84
CA GLU A 74 15.80 2.22 -5.94
C GLU A 74 14.32 1.97 -5.67
N GLN A 75 13.53 2.02 -6.75
CA GLN A 75 12.09 1.78 -6.67
C GLN A 75 11.82 0.31 -6.39
N ASP A 76 10.83 0.01 -5.55
CA ASP A 76 10.46 -1.37 -5.26
C ASP A 76 9.83 -2.05 -6.49
N LEU A 77 10.58 -2.97 -7.12
CA LEU A 77 10.17 -3.64 -8.34
C LEU A 77 8.85 -4.41 -8.19
N LEU A 78 8.59 -4.97 -7.00
CA LEU A 78 7.34 -5.68 -6.73
C LEU A 78 6.15 -4.71 -6.68
N CYS A 79 6.26 -3.57 -5.99
CA CYS A 79 5.22 -2.54 -6.02
C CYS A 79 4.99 -1.97 -7.42
N ILE A 80 6.04 -1.80 -8.24
CA ILE A 80 5.89 -1.40 -9.65
C ILE A 80 5.15 -2.47 -10.47
N ALA A 81 5.49 -3.75 -10.28
CA ALA A 81 4.80 -4.84 -10.97
C ALA A 81 3.32 -4.92 -10.54
N LEU A 82 3.06 -4.80 -9.23
CA LEU A 82 1.71 -4.74 -8.67
C LEU A 82 0.95 -3.53 -9.19
N HIS A 83 1.58 -2.35 -9.32
CA HIS A 83 0.97 -1.17 -9.93
C HIS A 83 0.41 -1.52 -11.30
N LYS A 84 1.24 -2.07 -12.20
CA LYS A 84 0.83 -2.44 -13.56
C LYS A 84 -0.32 -3.44 -13.58
N VAL A 85 -0.24 -4.50 -12.78
CA VAL A 85 -1.30 -5.53 -12.72
C VAL A 85 -2.58 -4.95 -12.11
N SER A 86 -2.48 -4.09 -11.11
CA SER A 86 -3.64 -3.53 -10.40
C SER A 86 -4.58 -2.72 -11.31
N LEU A 87 -4.07 -2.12 -12.39
CA LEU A 87 -4.86 -1.36 -13.37
C LEU A 87 -5.97 -2.19 -14.04
N GLN A 88 -5.81 -3.52 -14.13
CA GLN A 88 -6.82 -4.42 -14.70
C GLN A 88 -7.66 -5.17 -13.65
N LEU A 89 -7.32 -5.06 -12.37
CA LEU A 89 -7.99 -5.79 -11.30
C LEU A 89 -9.33 -5.16 -10.90
N GLN A 90 -10.18 -6.00 -10.32
CA GLN A 90 -11.35 -5.65 -9.52
C GLN A 90 -11.02 -5.75 -8.03
N ASP A 91 -10.25 -6.76 -7.63
CA ASP A 91 -9.87 -6.98 -6.24
C ASP A 91 -8.34 -7.14 -6.13
N LEU A 92 -7.74 -6.33 -5.26
CA LEU A 92 -6.35 -6.48 -4.84
C LEU A 92 -6.31 -6.67 -3.33
N VAL A 93 -5.81 -7.81 -2.89
CA VAL A 93 -5.56 -8.11 -1.48
C VAL A 93 -4.07 -8.38 -1.32
N ILE A 94 -3.44 -7.63 -0.43
CA ILE A 94 -2.05 -7.83 -0.03
C ILE A 94 -2.03 -8.05 1.47
N PHE A 95 -1.42 -9.14 1.89
CA PHE A 95 -1.35 -9.54 3.29
C PHE A 95 0.10 -9.66 3.73
N ASP A 96 0.41 -9.03 4.86
CA ASP A 96 1.65 -9.22 5.61
C ASP A 96 2.91 -8.92 4.79
N MET A 97 2.88 -7.81 4.04
CA MET A 97 3.92 -7.41 3.09
C MET A 97 4.18 -5.90 3.17
N ALA A 98 5.44 -5.52 3.03
CA ALA A 98 5.84 -4.14 2.78
C ALA A 98 5.25 -3.59 1.47
N VAL A 99 4.53 -2.47 1.55
CA VAL A 99 3.93 -1.78 0.40
C VAL A 99 4.44 -0.36 0.34
N PHE A 100 4.97 0.04 -0.80
CA PHE A 100 5.57 1.36 -0.99
C PHE A 100 4.73 2.25 -1.90
N PRO A 101 4.94 3.58 -1.89
CA PRO A 101 4.21 4.53 -2.72
C PRO A 101 4.14 4.18 -4.21
N GLU A 102 5.14 3.48 -4.74
CA GLU A 102 5.23 3.08 -6.15
C GLU A 102 4.08 2.17 -6.62
N LEU A 103 3.39 1.50 -5.69
CA LEU A 103 2.15 0.78 -6.01
C LEU A 103 1.09 1.72 -6.60
N PHE A 104 1.06 2.97 -6.15
CA PHE A 104 0.05 3.97 -6.52
C PHE A 104 0.62 5.05 -7.43
N CYS A 105 1.87 5.43 -7.24
CA CYS A 105 2.57 6.48 -7.97
C CYS A 105 4.00 6.01 -8.30
N PRO A 106 4.18 5.12 -9.31
CA PRO A 106 5.49 4.56 -9.64
C PRO A 106 6.50 5.65 -10.02
N ASP A 107 6.07 6.70 -10.71
CA ASP A 107 6.92 7.82 -11.13
C ASP A 107 6.99 8.96 -10.09
N GLY A 108 6.48 8.72 -8.87
CA GLY A 108 6.34 9.72 -7.82
C GLY A 108 5.16 10.68 -8.01
N LEU A 109 5.01 11.63 -7.08
CA LEU A 109 3.97 12.66 -7.11
C LEU A 109 4.49 13.93 -7.81
N PRO A 110 3.69 14.60 -8.68
CA PRO A 110 2.30 14.33 -9.07
C PRO A 110 2.17 13.49 -10.36
N GLY A 111 3.19 12.70 -10.73
CA GLY A 111 3.44 12.13 -12.06
C GLY A 111 2.41 11.15 -12.64
N SER A 112 1.27 10.91 -11.98
CA SER A 112 0.30 9.85 -12.35
C SER A 112 -0.96 10.37 -13.06
N ALA A 113 -0.88 11.54 -13.72
CA ALA A 113 -2.05 12.22 -14.31
C ALA A 113 -2.77 11.42 -15.41
N GLU A 114 -2.12 10.41 -16.02
CA GLU A 114 -2.71 9.56 -17.05
C GLU A 114 -3.12 8.16 -16.56
N VAL A 115 -2.83 7.82 -15.30
CA VAL A 115 -3.12 6.50 -14.75
C VAL A 115 -4.55 6.41 -14.24
N TYR A 116 -5.20 5.28 -14.49
CA TYR A 116 -6.59 5.01 -14.14
C TYR A 116 -6.80 3.55 -13.76
N TRP A 117 -7.61 3.30 -12.71
CA TRP A 117 -8.02 1.98 -12.26
C TRP A 117 -9.50 1.76 -12.61
N PRO A 118 -9.83 1.45 -13.88
CA PRO A 118 -11.20 1.43 -14.36
C PRO A 118 -12.10 0.41 -13.65
N ASN A 119 -11.51 -0.64 -13.09
CA ASN A 119 -12.23 -1.80 -12.59
C ASN A 119 -12.08 -2.03 -11.09
N LEU A 120 -11.12 -1.39 -10.42
CA LEU A 120 -10.79 -1.72 -9.03
C LEU A 120 -11.95 -1.34 -8.10
N GLU A 121 -12.49 -2.33 -7.41
CA GLU A 121 -13.60 -2.21 -6.46
C GLU A 121 -13.13 -2.40 -5.02
N THR A 122 -12.19 -3.32 -4.81
CA THR A 122 -11.65 -3.64 -3.49
C THR A 122 -10.14 -3.50 -3.49
N LEU A 123 -9.64 -2.70 -2.54
CA LEU A 123 -8.22 -2.64 -2.18
C LEU A 123 -8.08 -2.98 -0.70
N ASP A 124 -7.45 -4.09 -0.38
CA ASP A 124 -7.21 -4.48 1.01
C ASP A 124 -5.72 -4.72 1.22
N LEU A 125 -5.10 -3.81 1.98
CA LEU A 125 -3.71 -3.89 2.38
C LEU A 125 -3.69 -4.19 3.89
N ASP A 126 -3.58 -5.47 4.22
CA ASP A 126 -3.74 -5.96 5.59
C ASP A 126 -2.40 -6.36 6.20
N GLN A 127 -2.22 -5.99 7.47
CA GLN A 127 -0.99 -6.26 8.24
C GLN A 127 0.27 -5.80 7.49
N ILE A 128 0.21 -4.62 6.90
CA ILE A 128 1.37 -4.02 6.23
C ILE A 128 2.40 -3.69 7.32
N ASP A 129 3.46 -4.50 7.36
CA ASP A 129 4.56 -4.33 8.30
C ASP A 129 5.88 -4.53 7.58
N ASP A 130 6.82 -3.61 7.81
CA ASP A 130 8.19 -3.83 7.37
C ASP A 130 9.20 -3.06 8.21
N VAL A 131 9.37 -3.57 9.43
CA VAL A 131 10.50 -3.26 10.29
C VAL A 131 11.79 -4.01 9.85
N SER A 132 11.84 -4.64 8.67
CA SER A 132 13.05 -5.35 8.22
C SER A 132 14.18 -4.38 7.85
N PRO A 133 15.45 -4.85 7.90
CA PRO A 133 16.60 -4.09 7.39
C PRO A 133 16.50 -3.67 5.92
N SER A 134 15.65 -4.34 5.11
CA SER A 134 15.35 -3.98 3.71
C SER A 134 14.05 -3.18 3.55
N GLY A 135 13.42 -2.80 4.66
CA GLY A 135 12.03 -2.40 4.67
C GLY A 135 11.72 -0.92 4.53
N ALA A 136 10.44 -0.58 4.75
CA ALA A 136 9.94 0.78 4.77
C ALA A 136 10.80 1.71 5.62
N LEU A 137 11.22 1.27 6.79
CA LEU A 137 12.02 2.11 7.68
C LEU A 137 13.46 2.31 7.25
N SER A 138 14.02 1.37 6.49
CA SER A 138 15.35 1.50 5.91
C SER A 138 15.36 2.43 4.71
N ARG A 139 14.34 2.39 3.84
CA ARG A 139 14.21 3.31 2.69
C ARG A 139 14.08 4.78 3.10
N TYR A 140 13.45 5.03 4.24
CA TYR A 140 13.29 6.38 4.78
C TYR A 140 14.45 6.77 5.71
N GLY A 141 15.40 5.86 5.97
CA GLY A 141 16.54 6.11 6.83
C GLY A 141 17.41 7.28 6.34
N ASP A 142 17.64 8.25 7.22
CA ASP A 142 18.50 9.42 6.98
C ASP A 142 19.70 9.47 7.94
N GLY A 143 19.93 8.39 8.69
CA GLY A 143 21.00 8.26 9.69
C GLY A 143 20.85 9.11 10.95
N SER A 144 19.76 9.86 11.12
CA SER A 144 19.63 10.84 12.22
C SER A 144 18.22 10.96 12.82
N SER A 145 17.18 10.73 12.05
CA SER A 145 15.79 10.78 12.47
C SER A 145 15.44 9.57 13.35
N SER A 146 14.59 9.82 14.35
CA SER A 146 14.04 8.73 15.16
C SER A 146 13.12 7.85 14.32
N GLU A 147 12.95 6.60 14.75
CA GLU A 147 12.04 5.65 14.11
C GLU A 147 10.62 6.22 13.95
N GLU A 148 10.12 6.93 14.97
CA GLU A 148 8.80 7.56 14.93
C GLU A 148 8.65 8.59 13.79
N VAL A 149 9.69 9.37 13.51
CA VAL A 149 9.70 10.33 12.39
C VAL A 149 9.68 9.59 11.06
N LEU A 150 10.45 8.51 10.94
CA LEU A 150 10.54 7.72 9.71
C LEU A 150 9.24 6.95 9.42
N ILE A 151 8.62 6.36 10.46
CA ILE A 151 7.27 5.78 10.38
C ILE A 151 6.28 6.82 9.86
N LYS A 152 6.29 8.02 10.43
CA LYS A 152 5.38 9.10 10.04
C LYS A 152 5.56 9.48 8.57
N HIS A 153 6.79 9.63 8.09
CA HIS A 153 7.06 9.94 6.68
C HIS A 153 6.55 8.83 5.75
N TYR A 154 6.84 7.56 6.08
CA TYR A 154 6.37 6.43 5.30
C TYR A 154 4.84 6.36 5.19
N ILE A 155 4.13 6.48 6.33
CA ILE A 155 2.66 6.49 6.33
C ILE A 155 2.15 7.67 5.50
N ASP A 156 2.71 8.86 5.68
CA ASP A 156 2.24 10.05 4.99
C ASP A 156 2.40 9.93 3.47
N ASP A 157 3.55 9.46 2.99
CA ASP A 157 3.80 9.28 1.56
C ASP A 157 2.96 8.14 0.96
N LEU A 158 2.80 7.02 1.66
CA LEU A 158 1.94 5.91 1.23
C LEU A 158 0.48 6.37 1.14
N TYR A 159 -0.04 7.02 2.18
CA TYR A 159 -1.42 7.46 2.24
C TYR A 159 -1.71 8.61 1.28
N THR A 160 -0.75 9.52 1.08
CA THR A 160 -0.86 10.59 0.09
C THR A 160 -0.90 10.00 -1.32
N SER A 161 -0.02 9.05 -1.64
CA SER A 161 0.02 8.40 -2.95
C SER A 161 -1.25 7.61 -3.22
N LEU A 162 -1.76 6.88 -2.22
CA LEU A 162 -3.07 6.23 -2.29
C LEU A 162 -4.19 7.25 -2.52
N GLY A 163 -4.20 8.37 -1.79
CA GLY A 163 -5.19 9.43 -1.96
C GLY A 163 -5.30 9.90 -3.40
N TYR A 164 -4.17 10.25 -4.02
CA TYR A 164 -4.13 10.64 -5.44
C TYR A 164 -4.59 9.51 -6.37
N ALA A 165 -4.17 8.27 -6.14
CA ALA A 165 -4.59 7.14 -6.94
C ALA A 165 -6.10 6.85 -6.82
N THR A 166 -6.67 7.01 -5.63
CA THR A 166 -8.11 6.79 -5.40
C THR A 166 -9.00 7.77 -6.15
N GLN A 167 -8.51 8.99 -6.43
CA GLN A 167 -9.20 9.93 -7.33
C GLN A 167 -9.40 9.35 -8.74
N ARG A 168 -8.67 8.29 -9.09
CA ARG A 168 -8.67 7.59 -10.37
C ARG A 168 -9.23 6.16 -10.28
N MET A 169 -9.92 5.83 -9.18
CA MET A 169 -10.58 4.54 -8.93
C MET A 169 -12.10 4.75 -8.87
N PRO A 170 -12.80 4.94 -10.01
CA PRO A 170 -14.23 5.27 -10.06
C PRO A 170 -15.16 4.21 -9.45
N ARG A 171 -14.72 2.96 -9.42
CA ARG A 171 -15.52 1.81 -8.98
C ARG A 171 -15.18 1.33 -7.59
N LEU A 172 -14.25 2.02 -6.90
CA LEU A 172 -13.82 1.64 -5.57
C LEU A 172 -15.02 1.63 -4.63
N LYS A 173 -15.26 0.49 -3.98
CA LYS A 173 -16.31 0.27 -2.97
C LYS A 173 -15.72 0.25 -1.57
N ASN A 174 -14.52 -0.30 -1.45
CA ASN A 174 -13.81 -0.40 -0.20
C ASN A 174 -12.30 -0.26 -0.43
N ALA A 175 -11.64 0.56 0.38
CA ALA A 175 -10.20 0.50 0.56
C ALA A 175 -9.86 0.38 2.04
N LYS A 176 -8.91 -0.48 2.38
CA LYS A 176 -8.38 -0.64 3.73
C LYS A 176 -6.86 -0.68 3.66
N VAL A 177 -6.22 0.03 4.57
CA VAL A 177 -4.79 -0.10 4.86
C VAL A 177 -4.64 -0.25 6.37
N GLU A 178 -4.09 -1.37 6.83
CA GLU A 178 -3.84 -1.65 8.25
C GLU A 178 -2.35 -1.90 8.47
N LEU A 179 -1.73 -1.06 9.30
CA LEU A 179 -0.36 -1.22 9.79
C LEU A 179 -0.43 -1.67 11.26
N ARG A 180 -0.46 -2.99 11.46
CA ARG A 180 -0.78 -3.60 12.76
C ARG A 180 0.29 -3.35 13.81
N SER A 181 1.56 -3.32 13.43
CA SER A 181 2.70 -3.10 14.35
C SER A 181 2.62 -1.76 15.09
N ILE A 182 2.00 -0.76 14.48
CA ILE A 182 1.86 0.60 15.03
C ILE A 182 0.40 1.00 15.30
N ASP A 183 -0.50 0.02 15.27
CA ASP A 183 -1.92 0.18 15.58
C ASP A 183 -2.57 1.32 14.76
N HIS A 184 -2.25 1.35 13.45
CA HIS A 184 -2.66 2.42 12.53
C HIS A 184 -3.50 1.87 11.38
N GLU A 185 -4.51 2.64 10.96
CA GLU A 185 -5.46 2.17 9.96
C GLU A 185 -6.08 3.33 9.16
N LEU A 186 -6.30 3.10 7.86
CA LEU A 186 -7.07 3.95 6.95
C LEU A 186 -8.13 3.13 6.26
N LYS A 187 -9.34 3.70 6.13
CA LYS A 187 -10.48 3.06 5.46
C LYS A 187 -11.21 4.04 4.56
N VAL A 188 -11.60 3.58 3.38
CA VAL A 188 -12.63 4.20 2.54
C VAL A 188 -13.79 3.23 2.45
N LEU A 189 -14.99 3.67 2.81
CA LEU A 189 -16.18 2.83 2.76
C LEU A 189 -17.43 3.65 2.47
N PHE A 190 -18.45 3.02 1.88
CA PHE A 190 -19.75 3.63 1.68
C PHE A 190 -20.72 3.24 2.80
N ARG A 191 -21.28 4.23 3.51
CA ARG A 191 -22.23 4.01 4.61
C ARG A 191 -23.28 5.11 4.65
N ASN A 192 -24.54 4.72 4.84
CA ASN A 192 -25.68 5.65 4.96
C ASN A 192 -25.79 6.64 3.79
N GLY A 193 -25.52 6.20 2.56
CA GLY A 193 -25.59 7.06 1.37
C GLY A 193 -24.41 8.00 1.17
N GLN A 194 -23.35 7.89 1.98
CA GLN A 194 -22.14 8.73 1.88
C GLN A 194 -20.88 7.87 1.85
N TRP A 195 -19.88 8.37 1.14
CA TRP A 195 -18.51 7.85 1.24
C TRP A 195 -17.84 8.42 2.47
N ILE A 196 -17.10 7.58 3.17
CA ILE A 196 -16.40 7.97 4.39
C ILE A 196 -14.94 7.55 4.25
N LEU A 197 -14.04 8.53 4.29
CA LEU A 197 -12.64 8.31 4.59
C LEU A 197 -12.48 8.34 6.11
N ARG A 198 -11.91 7.30 6.69
CA ARG A 198 -11.55 7.23 8.11
C ARG A 198 -10.06 6.98 8.25
N VAL A 199 -9.45 7.70 9.16
CA VAL A 199 -8.04 7.56 9.49
C VAL A 199 -7.89 7.53 10.99
N ARG A 200 -7.06 6.63 11.49
CA ARG A 200 -6.71 6.57 12.90
C ARG A 200 -5.52 7.47 13.20
N VAL A 201 -5.80 8.65 13.71
CA VAL A 201 -4.80 9.61 14.20
C VAL A 201 -4.35 9.21 15.61
N ASN A 202 -3.05 8.98 15.79
CA ASN A 202 -2.43 8.62 17.06
C ASN A 202 -1.10 9.36 17.23
N LYS A 203 -0.30 9.04 18.25
CA LYS A 203 1.00 9.70 18.47
C LYS A 203 1.97 9.57 17.28
N HIS A 204 1.84 8.50 16.50
CA HIS A 204 2.74 8.17 15.39
C HIS A 204 2.31 8.78 14.04
N TYR A 205 1.10 9.34 13.95
CA TYR A 205 0.64 9.93 12.70
C TYR A 205 -0.42 11.00 12.89
N THR A 206 -0.15 12.14 12.25
CA THR A 206 -1.12 13.21 12.01
C THR A 206 -1.10 13.51 10.51
N PRO A 207 -2.25 13.52 9.82
CA PRO A 207 -2.34 13.82 8.39
C PRO A 207 -1.68 15.14 8.02
N SER A 208 -0.81 15.12 7.00
CA SER A 208 -0.18 16.33 6.47
C SER A 208 -1.13 17.13 5.56
N SER A 209 -0.72 18.34 5.17
CA SER A 209 -1.42 19.11 4.13
C SER A 209 -1.47 18.37 2.79
N ARG A 210 -0.40 17.66 2.42
CA ARG A 210 -0.34 16.85 1.20
C ARG A 210 -1.36 15.71 1.24
N PHE A 211 -1.50 15.05 2.38
CA PHE A 211 -2.56 14.06 2.58
C PHE A 211 -3.93 14.70 2.36
N LEU A 212 -4.22 15.84 3.01
CA LEU A 212 -5.54 16.47 2.95
C LEU A 212 -5.89 16.88 1.50
N GLU A 213 -4.91 17.36 0.74
CA GLU A 213 -5.04 17.67 -0.69
C GLU A 213 -5.28 16.41 -1.53
N ALA A 214 -4.46 15.37 -1.34
CA ALA A 214 -4.56 14.10 -2.06
C ALA A 214 -5.92 13.41 -1.86
N TRP A 215 -6.54 13.58 -0.71
CA TRP A 215 -7.86 13.03 -0.40
C TRP A 215 -9.01 14.02 -0.61
N ARG A 216 -8.72 15.24 -1.12
CA ARG A 216 -9.67 16.35 -1.28
C ARG A 216 -10.57 16.54 -0.06
N VAL A 217 -9.95 16.54 1.13
CA VAL A 217 -10.69 16.59 2.40
C VAL A 217 -11.50 17.88 2.46
N PRO A 218 -12.84 17.82 2.58
CA PRO A 218 -13.68 19.01 2.60
C PRO A 218 -13.32 19.91 3.79
N GLY A 219 -13.13 21.21 3.53
CA GLY A 219 -12.74 22.18 4.54
C GLY A 219 -11.30 22.01 5.06
N GLY A 220 -10.48 21.17 4.44
CA GLY A 220 -9.06 21.01 4.76
C GLY A 220 -8.78 20.43 6.15
N CYS A 221 -9.75 19.75 6.78
CA CYS A 221 -9.54 19.09 8.06
C CYS A 221 -10.46 17.88 8.26
N LEU A 222 -9.90 16.80 8.82
CA LEU A 222 -10.69 15.65 9.23
C LEU A 222 -11.45 15.96 10.53
N GLN A 223 -12.66 15.43 10.66
CA GLN A 223 -13.50 15.61 11.84
C GLN A 223 -13.35 14.41 12.80
N PRO A 224 -13.25 14.62 14.12
CA PRO A 224 -13.29 13.52 15.08
C PRO A 224 -14.54 12.66 14.93
N CYS A 225 -14.43 11.34 15.11
CA CYS A 225 -15.58 10.45 15.08
C CYS A 225 -15.55 9.40 16.20
N LYS A 226 -16.55 8.51 16.22
CA LYS A 226 -16.65 7.48 17.27
C LYS A 226 -15.46 6.53 17.21
N GLY A 227 -14.74 6.43 18.32
CA GLY A 227 -13.55 5.60 18.48
C GLY A 227 -12.33 6.45 18.81
N ARG A 228 -11.53 6.05 19.80
CA ARG A 228 -10.35 6.82 20.22
C ARG A 228 -9.37 6.94 19.04
N GLY A 229 -8.94 8.17 18.76
CA GLY A 229 -7.99 8.47 17.68
C GLY A 229 -8.61 8.48 16.27
N TRP A 230 -9.88 8.11 16.10
CA TRP A 230 -10.47 8.11 14.77
C TRP A 230 -10.92 9.51 14.33
N GLN A 231 -10.50 9.88 13.13
CA GLN A 231 -10.98 11.05 12.41
C GLN A 231 -11.53 10.62 11.06
N GLN A 232 -12.42 11.43 10.47
CA GLN A 232 -13.07 11.11 9.21
C GLN A 232 -13.37 12.34 8.35
N ALA A 233 -13.49 12.11 7.05
CA ALA A 233 -14.13 13.00 6.10
C ALA A 233 -15.30 12.25 5.42
N SER A 234 -16.35 12.99 5.06
CA SER A 234 -17.49 12.44 4.33
C SER A 234 -17.58 13.08 2.95
N TYR A 235 -17.94 12.28 1.95
CA TYR A 235 -18.13 12.71 0.57
C TYR A 235 -19.49 12.25 0.04
N THR A 236 -20.07 13.05 -0.83
CA THR A 236 -21.35 12.75 -1.50
C THR A 236 -21.19 11.90 -2.75
N THR A 237 -20.01 11.95 -3.37
CA THR A 237 -19.68 11.23 -4.60
C THR A 237 -18.31 10.59 -4.49
N TRP A 238 -18.06 9.60 -5.35
CA TRP A 238 -16.75 8.99 -5.51
C TRP A 238 -16.40 8.87 -7.00
N PRO A 239 -15.16 9.17 -7.41
CA PRO A 239 -14.07 9.73 -6.60
C PRO A 239 -14.39 11.13 -6.07
N PRO A 240 -13.71 11.63 -5.02
CA PRO A 240 -14.02 12.92 -4.44
C PRO A 240 -13.75 14.05 -5.46
N GLN A 241 -14.66 15.04 -5.52
CA GLN A 241 -14.58 16.21 -6.42
C GLN A 241 -13.86 17.38 -5.76
#